data_AF-A0A1C5QII1-F1
#
_entry.id   AF-A0A1C5QII1-F1
#
_cell.length_a   1.000
_cell.length_b   1.000
_cell.length_c   1.000
_cell.angle_alpha   90.00
_cell.angle_beta   90.00
_cell.angle_gamma   90.00
#
_symmetry.space_group_name_H-M   'P 1'
#
loop_
_entity.id
_entity.type
_entity.pdbx_description
1 polymer ?
#
loop_
_entity_poly.entity_id
_entity_poly.type
_entity_poly.pdbx_seq_one_letter_code
_entity_poly.pdbx_strand_id
1 'polypeptide(L)'
;MEEYIEKILSERGYLYKTEAKVEGLKNKSSLRIDAVILKDEKSISKDILNDNEISCSIELDGQFHFKETSFGNDLKGQLERDGIKNEFSIERKIPLLRVHYEDGLKYDKLEKIVVDFIENVNSKNIDNVITYSECYPEDMRILASYEEIKEDII
;
A
#
# COMPACT_ATOMS: atom_id res chain seq x y z
N MET A 1 -11.05 8.19 4.92
CA MET A 1 -10.41 7.29 3.94
C MET A 1 -9.60 6.22 4.65
N GLU A 2 -8.71 6.58 5.59
CA GLU A 2 -8.08 5.60 6.50
C GLU A 2 -9.12 4.75 7.27
N GLU A 3 -10.21 5.37 7.73
CA GLU A 3 -11.34 4.63 8.32
C GLU A 3 -11.96 3.58 7.36
N TYR A 4 -11.85 3.77 6.04
CA TYR A 4 -12.37 2.81 5.08
C TYR A 4 -11.44 1.60 4.91
N ILE A 5 -10.12 1.78 4.93
CA ILE A 5 -9.21 0.62 4.87
C ILE A 5 -9.39 -0.23 6.13
N GLU A 6 -9.46 0.39 7.31
CA GLU A 6 -9.70 -0.34 8.55
C GLU A 6 -11.03 -1.09 8.52
N LYS A 7 -12.09 -0.46 8.03
CA LYS A 7 -13.40 -1.10 7.84
C LYS A 7 -13.32 -2.30 6.88
N ILE A 8 -12.71 -2.14 5.71
CA ILE A 8 -12.55 -3.24 4.73
C ILE A 8 -11.81 -4.41 5.37
N LEU A 9 -10.69 -4.14 6.02
CA LEU A 9 -9.83 -5.18 6.58
C LEU A 9 -10.50 -5.92 7.74
N SER A 10 -11.22 -5.21 8.60
CA SER A 10 -11.96 -5.80 9.72
C SER A 10 -13.18 -6.60 9.27
N GLU A 11 -13.99 -6.09 8.34
CA GLU A 11 -15.18 -6.80 7.83
C GLU A 11 -14.83 -8.10 7.09
N ARG A 12 -13.65 -8.14 6.46
CA ARG A 12 -13.12 -9.33 5.80
C ARG A 12 -12.34 -10.28 6.72
N GLY A 13 -12.15 -9.89 7.98
CA GLY A 13 -11.44 -10.71 8.97
C GLY A 13 -9.95 -10.88 8.67
N TYR A 14 -9.34 -9.94 7.94
CA TYR A 14 -7.90 -9.96 7.72
C TYR A 14 -7.16 -9.67 9.01
N LEU A 15 -5.94 -10.20 9.10
CA LEU A 15 -5.01 -9.88 10.15
C LEU A 15 -4.19 -8.67 9.71
N TYR A 16 -4.36 -7.52 10.38
CA TYR A 16 -3.73 -6.28 9.93
C TYR A 16 -3.25 -5.38 11.05
N LYS A 17 -2.45 -4.39 10.68
CA LYS A 17 -2.09 -3.25 11.52
C LYS A 17 -2.11 -1.97 10.70
N THR A 18 -2.76 -0.93 11.21
CA THR A 18 -2.72 0.41 10.62
C THR A 18 -1.56 1.23 11.20
N GLU A 19 -1.10 2.25 10.47
CA GLU A 19 -0.04 3.16 10.92
C GLU A 19 1.24 2.43 11.37
N ALA A 20 1.56 1.33 10.68
CA ALA A 20 2.54 0.35 11.10
C ALA A 20 3.97 0.87 10.93
N LYS A 21 4.80 0.69 11.97
CA LYS A 21 6.24 0.89 11.89
C LYS A 21 6.90 -0.42 11.48
N VAL A 22 7.80 -0.33 10.53
CA VAL A 22 8.59 -1.48 10.05
C VAL A 22 10.07 -1.25 10.38
N GLU A 23 10.75 -2.29 10.83
CA GLU A 23 12.19 -2.24 11.11
C GLU A 23 12.95 -1.84 9.83
N GLY A 24 13.85 -0.87 9.96
CA GLY A 24 14.63 -0.35 8.83
C GLY A 24 13.92 0.68 7.96
N LEU A 25 12.60 0.83 8.03
CA LEU A 25 11.87 1.84 7.25
C LEU A 25 11.96 3.23 7.92
N LYS A 26 12.93 4.04 7.48
CA LYS A 26 13.23 5.36 8.10
C LYS A 26 13.72 6.38 7.07
N ASN A 27 13.45 7.65 7.34
CA ASN A 27 14.20 8.79 6.79
C ASN A 27 14.91 9.48 7.97
N LYS A 28 14.60 10.74 8.30
CA LYS A 28 15.03 11.40 9.54
C LYS A 28 14.38 10.79 10.78
N SER A 29 13.17 10.26 10.61
CA SER A 29 12.39 9.54 11.62
C SER A 29 11.84 8.25 11.01
N SER A 30 11.31 7.36 11.87
CA SER A 30 10.56 6.19 11.39
C SER A 30 9.37 6.63 10.54
N LEU A 31 9.31 6.09 9.32
CA LEU A 31 8.14 6.22 8.48
C LEU A 31 7.15 5.13 8.86
N ARG A 32 5.88 5.38 8.54
CA ARG A 32 4.78 4.46 8.80
C ARG A 32 4.13 4.07 7.48
N ILE A 33 3.60 2.86 7.45
CA ILE A 33 2.73 2.38 6.38
C ILE A 33 1.28 2.44 6.86
N ASP A 34 0.39 2.94 6.02
CA ASP A 34 -1.01 3.19 6.38
C ASP A 34 -1.69 1.89 6.84
N ALA A 35 -1.47 0.79 6.13
CA ALA A 35 -1.87 -0.55 6.57
C ALA A 35 -0.89 -1.64 6.12
N VAL A 36 -0.74 -2.67 6.95
CA VAL A 36 -0.02 -3.90 6.61
C VAL A 36 -0.86 -5.12 6.94
N ILE A 37 -0.81 -6.12 6.07
CA ILE A 37 -1.39 -7.45 6.30
C ILE A 37 -0.32 -8.32 6.94
N LEU A 38 -0.66 -8.96 8.05
CA LEU A 38 0.27 -9.74 8.84
C LEU A 38 0.17 -11.24 8.49
N LYS A 39 1.29 -11.95 8.63
CA LYS A 39 1.32 -13.41 8.42
C LYS A 39 0.84 -14.21 9.64
N ASP A 40 0.95 -13.65 10.84
CA ASP A 40 0.57 -14.35 12.07
C ASP A 40 0.13 -13.42 13.20
N GLU A 41 -0.74 -13.94 14.08
CA GLU A 41 -1.39 -13.17 15.16
C GLU A 41 -0.41 -12.60 16.19
N LYS A 42 0.79 -13.18 16.33
CA LYS A 42 1.78 -12.72 17.32
C LYS A 42 2.35 -11.37 16.93
N SER A 43 2.28 -11.01 15.64
CA SER A 43 2.74 -9.73 15.13
C SER A 43 1.83 -8.55 15.49
N ILE A 44 0.54 -8.78 15.81
CA ILE A 44 -0.42 -7.69 16.12
C ILE A 44 0.11 -6.80 17.27
N SER A 45 0.59 -7.42 18.34
CA SER A 45 0.99 -6.74 19.58
C SER A 45 2.34 -6.04 19.50
N LYS A 46 3.09 -6.16 18.39
CA LYS A 46 4.43 -5.56 18.26
C LYS A 46 4.37 -4.11 17.85
N ASP A 47 5.17 -3.26 18.49
CA ASP A 47 5.26 -1.83 18.13
C ASP A 47 6.02 -1.59 16.81
N ILE A 48 6.97 -2.48 16.49
CA ILE A 48 7.78 -2.45 15.27
C ILE A 48 7.76 -3.86 14.68
N LEU A 49 7.39 -3.94 13.40
CA LEU A 49 7.30 -5.20 12.65
C LEU A 49 8.58 -5.48 11.89
N ASN A 50 8.93 -6.75 11.74
CA ASN A 50 9.96 -7.19 10.81
C ASN A 50 9.33 -7.53 9.44
N ASP A 51 10.14 -7.46 8.39
CA ASP A 51 9.74 -7.80 7.01
C ASP A 51 9.11 -9.20 6.89
N ASN A 52 9.67 -10.18 7.60
CA ASN A 52 9.16 -11.56 7.59
C ASN A 52 7.74 -11.70 8.15
N GLU A 53 7.24 -10.72 8.90
CA GLU A 53 5.92 -10.73 9.54
C GLU A 53 4.82 -10.14 8.65
N ILE A 54 5.21 -9.48 7.55
CA ILE A 54 4.32 -8.73 6.68
C ILE A 54 4.06 -9.55 5.42
N SER A 55 2.79 -9.86 5.16
CA SER A 55 2.35 -10.48 3.91
C SER A 55 2.37 -9.46 2.77
N CYS A 56 1.76 -8.29 2.99
CA CYS A 56 1.79 -7.16 2.07
C CYS A 56 1.51 -5.84 2.80
N SER A 57 1.78 -4.71 2.12
CA SER A 57 1.54 -3.34 2.57
C SER A 57 0.55 -2.61 1.66
N ILE A 58 -0.14 -1.62 2.22
CA ILE A 58 -1.12 -0.79 1.54
C ILE A 58 -0.90 0.68 1.94
N GLU A 59 -0.87 1.56 0.95
CA GLU A 59 -0.77 3.02 1.09
C GLU A 59 -1.95 3.67 0.37
N LEU A 60 -2.58 4.65 1.03
CA LEU A 60 -3.67 5.45 0.48
C LEU A 60 -3.14 6.85 0.15
N ASP A 61 -2.89 7.11 -1.12
CA ASP A 61 -2.30 8.36 -1.57
C ASP A 61 -3.37 9.39 -1.93
N GLY A 62 -3.55 10.38 -1.07
CA GLY A 62 -4.44 11.52 -1.31
C GLY A 62 -3.83 12.59 -2.21
N GLN A 63 -4.62 13.63 -2.54
CA GLN A 63 -4.21 14.73 -3.43
C GLN A 63 -2.92 15.46 -2.98
N PHE A 64 -2.62 15.47 -1.68
CA PHE A 64 -1.42 16.09 -1.10
C PHE A 64 -0.10 15.42 -1.51
N HIS A 65 -0.15 14.23 -2.12
CA HIS A 65 1.04 13.55 -2.63
C HIS A 65 1.47 14.02 -4.02
N PHE A 66 0.61 14.75 -4.76
CA PHE A 66 0.83 15.02 -6.19
C PHE A 66 0.81 16.49 -6.57
N LYS A 67 0.22 17.34 -5.74
CA LYS A 67 0.07 18.76 -6.05
C LYS A 67 0.45 19.59 -4.84
N GLU A 68 1.12 20.70 -5.11
CA GLU A 68 1.21 21.77 -4.13
C GLU A 68 -0.20 22.30 -3.90
N THR A 69 -0.64 22.23 -2.65
CA THR A 69 -1.93 22.75 -2.25
C THR A 69 -1.77 24.21 -1.84
N SER A 70 -2.83 24.99 -2.00
CA SER A 70 -2.87 26.41 -1.62
C SER A 70 -2.59 26.67 -0.12
N PHE A 71 -2.62 25.62 0.70
CA PHE A 71 -2.29 25.68 2.14
C PHE A 71 -0.82 25.38 2.46
N GLY A 72 -0.01 25.06 1.45
CA GLY A 72 1.39 24.68 1.60
C GLY A 72 1.54 23.25 2.13
N ASN A 73 1.91 22.31 1.26
CA ASN A 73 2.37 20.97 1.65
C ASN A 73 3.85 20.82 1.27
N ASP A 74 4.57 20.05 2.08
CA ASP A 74 5.93 19.61 1.77
C ASP A 74 5.89 18.49 0.73
N LEU A 75 5.55 18.86 -0.51
CA LEU A 75 5.43 17.93 -1.63
C LEU A 75 6.76 17.19 -1.88
N LYS A 76 7.88 17.92 -1.83
CA LYS A 76 9.21 17.33 -2.01
C LYS A 76 9.52 16.28 -0.95
N GLY A 77 9.29 16.59 0.33
CA GLY A 77 9.49 15.63 1.40
C GLY A 77 8.51 14.46 1.32
N GLN A 78 7.29 14.67 0.81
CA GLN A 78 6.33 13.58 0.60
C GLN A 78 6.83 12.63 -0.49
N LEU A 79 7.25 13.15 -1.65
CA LEU A 79 7.83 12.36 -2.74
C LEU A 79 9.08 11.59 -2.29
N GLU A 80 9.92 12.21 -1.46
CA GLU A 80 11.09 11.54 -0.88
C GLU A 80 10.70 10.38 0.03
N ARG A 81 9.72 10.58 0.93
CA ARG A 81 9.20 9.52 1.81
C ARG A 81 8.56 8.38 1.01
N ASP A 82 7.79 8.72 -0.02
CA ASP A 82 7.14 7.75 -0.90
C ASP A 82 8.16 6.92 -1.67
N GLY A 83 9.24 7.56 -2.16
CA GLY A 83 10.38 6.86 -2.77
C GLY A 83 11.01 5.85 -1.82
N ILE A 84 11.29 6.25 -0.57
CA ILE A 84 11.86 5.36 0.45
C ILE A 84 10.94 4.16 0.72
N LYS A 85 9.62 4.36 0.81
CA LYS A 85 8.66 3.27 1.02
C LYS A 85 8.65 2.28 -0.15
N ASN A 86 8.71 2.79 -1.38
CA ASN A 86 8.74 1.96 -2.58
C ASN A 86 10.03 1.15 -2.66
N GLU A 87 11.19 1.80 -2.50
CA GLU A 87 12.50 1.14 -2.50
C GLU A 87 12.58 0.08 -1.40
N PHE A 88 12.16 0.41 -0.17
CA PHE A 88 12.13 -0.53 0.93
C PHE A 88 11.28 -1.76 0.63
N SER A 89 10.10 -1.56 0.05
CA SER A 89 9.19 -2.67 -0.30
C SER A 89 9.80 -3.58 -1.37
N ILE A 90 10.47 -3.01 -2.37
CA ILE A 90 11.20 -3.77 -3.41
C ILE A 90 12.37 -4.55 -2.80
N GLU A 91 13.23 -3.87 -2.03
CA GLU A 91 14.43 -4.49 -1.43
C GLU A 91 14.08 -5.63 -0.48
N ARG A 92 12.98 -5.47 0.28
CA ARG A 92 12.50 -6.47 1.24
C ARG A 92 11.54 -7.49 0.66
N LYS A 93 11.21 -7.38 -0.63
CA LYS A 93 10.21 -8.24 -1.31
C LYS A 93 8.88 -8.27 -0.57
N ILE A 94 8.44 -7.09 -0.10
CA ILE A 94 7.12 -6.91 0.50
C ILE A 94 6.23 -6.34 -0.60
N PRO A 95 5.19 -7.06 -1.05
CA PRO A 95 4.23 -6.52 -1.99
C PRO A 95 3.57 -5.27 -1.42
N LEU A 96 3.59 -4.19 -2.17
CA LEU A 96 3.01 -2.91 -1.79
C LEU A 96 1.91 -2.52 -2.78
N LEU A 97 0.69 -2.32 -2.28
CA LEU A 97 -0.39 -1.67 -2.99
C LEU A 97 -0.39 -0.18 -2.68
N ARG A 98 -0.29 0.67 -3.69
CA ARG A 98 -0.61 2.10 -3.55
C ARG A 98 -1.93 2.40 -4.23
N VAL A 99 -2.89 2.93 -3.49
CA VAL A 99 -4.20 3.35 -4.04
C VAL A 99 -4.27 4.86 -4.02
N HIS A 100 -4.25 5.45 -5.21
CA HIS A 100 -4.49 6.88 -5.36
C HIS A 100 -5.98 7.16 -5.26
N TYR A 101 -6.35 8.10 -4.40
CA TYR A 101 -7.73 8.53 -4.29
C TYR A 101 -7.86 10.03 -4.54
N GLU A 102 -8.60 10.37 -5.58
CA GLU A 102 -9.17 11.70 -5.75
C GLU A 102 -10.54 11.77 -5.08
N ASP A 103 -11.12 12.98 -5.00
CA ASP A 103 -12.47 13.20 -4.49
C ASP A 103 -13.47 12.49 -5.41
N GLY A 104 -13.77 11.22 -5.13
CA GLY A 104 -14.68 10.42 -5.96
C GLY A 104 -14.48 8.91 -5.94
N LEU A 105 -13.38 8.40 -5.35
CA LEU A 105 -13.21 6.94 -5.22
C LEU A 105 -14.32 6.37 -4.31
N LYS A 106 -15.19 5.53 -4.88
CA LYS A 106 -16.28 4.88 -4.13
C LYS A 106 -15.74 3.74 -3.28
N TYR A 107 -16.37 3.56 -2.11
CA TYR A 107 -16.02 2.51 -1.14
C TYR A 107 -15.96 1.12 -1.79
N ASP A 108 -17.01 0.69 -2.50
CA ASP A 108 -17.06 -0.65 -3.12
C ASP A 108 -15.91 -0.91 -4.10
N LYS A 109 -15.42 0.16 -4.75
CA LYS A 109 -14.29 0.07 -5.68
C LYS A 109 -12.97 -0.06 -4.92
N LEU A 110 -12.79 0.74 -3.87
CA LEU A 110 -11.63 0.63 -2.97
C LEU A 110 -11.56 -0.77 -2.35
N GLU A 111 -12.69 -1.25 -1.82
CA GLU A 111 -12.81 -2.59 -1.25
C GLU A 111 -12.37 -3.65 -2.27
N LYS A 112 -12.91 -3.60 -3.49
CA LYS A 112 -12.54 -4.55 -4.53
C LYS A 112 -11.04 -4.54 -4.82
N ILE A 113 -10.43 -3.37 -4.99
CA ILE A 113 -8.99 -3.26 -5.29
C ILE A 113 -8.15 -3.86 -4.16
N VAL A 114 -8.47 -3.53 -2.91
CA VAL A 114 -7.76 -4.01 -1.72
C VAL A 114 -7.89 -5.51 -1.58
N VAL A 115 -9.13 -6.04 -1.65
CA VAL A 115 -9.40 -7.47 -1.53
C VAL A 115 -8.73 -8.25 -2.65
N ASP A 116 -8.89 -7.82 -3.91
CA ASP A 116 -8.28 -8.48 -5.05
C ASP A 116 -6.75 -8.52 -4.91
N PHE A 117 -6.12 -7.43 -4.42
CA PHE A 117 -4.68 -7.41 -4.17
C PHE A 117 -4.26 -8.42 -3.09
N ILE A 118 -4.91 -8.41 -1.92
CA ILE A 118 -4.57 -9.30 -0.81
C ILE A 118 -4.75 -10.77 -1.21
N GLU A 119 -5.87 -11.11 -1.85
CA GLU A 119 -6.15 -12.48 -2.30
C GLU A 119 -5.14 -12.94 -3.35
N ASN A 120 -4.72 -12.05 -4.26
CA ASN A 120 -3.69 -12.37 -5.24
C ASN A 120 -2.32 -12.63 -4.60
N VAL A 121 -1.92 -11.84 -3.59
CA VAL A 121 -0.69 -12.08 -2.81
C VAL A 121 -0.76 -13.41 -2.05
N ASN A 122 -1.93 -13.76 -1.50
CA ASN A 122 -2.10 -15.02 -0.78
C ASN A 122 -2.15 -16.24 -1.72
N SER A 123 -2.66 -16.07 -2.94
CA SER A 123 -2.91 -17.17 -3.90
C SER A 123 -1.74 -17.43 -4.86
N LYS A 124 -0.89 -16.42 -5.11
CA LYS A 124 0.27 -16.48 -6.00
C LYS A 124 1.45 -15.85 -5.24
N ASN A 125 2.66 -16.44 -5.34
CA ASN A 125 3.89 -15.82 -4.81
C ASN A 125 4.23 -14.53 -5.59
N ILE A 126 3.44 -13.48 -5.39
CA ILE A 126 3.68 -12.15 -5.94
C ILE A 126 4.74 -11.50 -5.05
N ASP A 127 5.93 -11.29 -5.61
CA ASP A 127 7.05 -10.59 -4.92
C ASP A 127 7.12 -9.09 -5.29
N ASN A 128 6.11 -8.56 -6.01
CA ASN A 128 6.20 -7.25 -6.68
C ASN A 128 5.35 -6.16 -6.02
N VAL A 129 5.80 -4.91 -6.17
CA VAL A 129 5.01 -3.69 -5.91
C VAL A 129 3.94 -3.56 -7.00
N ILE A 130 2.73 -3.15 -6.62
CA ILE A 130 1.61 -2.89 -7.53
C ILE A 130 1.04 -1.51 -7.21
N THR A 131 1.25 -0.56 -8.12
CA THR A 131 0.62 0.77 -8.03
C THR A 131 -0.71 0.77 -8.76
N TYR A 132 -1.82 1.01 -8.04
CA TYR A 132 -3.13 1.23 -8.64
C TYR A 132 -3.44 2.72 -8.72
N SER A 133 -3.26 3.30 -9.92
CA SER A 133 -3.55 4.71 -10.18
C SER A 133 -4.42 4.87 -11.41
N GLU A 134 -5.64 5.38 -11.22
CA GLU A 134 -6.42 5.91 -12.34
C GLU A 134 -5.90 7.27 -12.82
N CYS A 135 -5.01 7.92 -12.07
CA CYS A 135 -4.66 9.34 -12.24
C CYS A 135 -3.17 9.65 -12.50
N TYR A 136 -2.29 8.65 -12.61
CA TYR A 136 -0.92 8.87 -13.10
C TYR A 136 -0.91 8.93 -14.63
N PRO A 137 -0.11 9.83 -15.24
CA PRO A 137 0.25 9.72 -16.65
C PRO A 137 0.98 8.38 -16.87
N GLU A 138 0.80 7.78 -18.06
CA GLU A 138 1.25 6.42 -18.39
C GLU A 138 2.74 6.16 -18.10
N ASP A 139 3.57 7.21 -18.13
CA ASP A 139 5.00 7.16 -17.94
C ASP A 139 5.45 6.95 -16.48
N MET A 140 4.57 7.14 -15.49
CA MET A 140 4.83 6.84 -14.07
C MET A 140 4.24 5.50 -13.60
N ARG A 141 3.61 4.73 -14.50
CA ARG A 141 3.09 3.38 -14.21
C ARG A 141 4.19 2.33 -14.39
N ILE A 142 5.13 2.23 -13.45
CA ILE A 142 6.17 1.17 -13.42
C ILE A 142 6.33 0.76 -11.95
N LEU A 143 6.15 -0.46 -11.43
CA LEU A 143 5.82 -1.83 -11.88
C LEU A 143 4.61 -2.31 -11.02
N ALA A 144 3.79 -3.34 -11.27
CA ALA A 144 3.74 -4.40 -12.26
C ALA A 144 2.49 -4.27 -13.14
N SER A 145 2.61 -4.65 -14.40
CA SER A 145 1.53 -4.80 -15.35
C SER A 145 0.42 -5.69 -14.80
N TYR A 146 -0.76 -5.12 -14.58
CA TYR A 146 -2.01 -5.87 -14.40
C TYR A 146 -2.40 -6.67 -15.68
N GLU A 147 -1.62 -6.55 -16.77
CA GLU A 147 -1.89 -7.23 -18.03
C GLU A 147 -1.62 -8.74 -18.01
N GLU A 148 -0.74 -9.26 -17.15
CA GLU A 148 -0.52 -10.73 -17.07
C GLU A 148 -1.63 -11.48 -16.33
N ILE A 149 -2.52 -10.80 -15.59
CA ILE A 149 -3.64 -11.46 -14.88
C ILE A 149 -4.82 -11.76 -15.82
N LYS A 150 -4.84 -11.18 -17.03
CA LYS A 150 -5.94 -11.43 -17.98
C LYS A 150 -5.79 -12.70 -18.82
N GLU A 151 -4.61 -13.31 -18.91
CA GLU A 151 -4.40 -14.45 -19.84
C GLU A 151 -4.71 -15.84 -19.24
N ASP A 152 -4.90 -15.97 -17.93
CA ASP A 152 -5.19 -17.28 -17.29
C ASP A 152 -6.67 -17.50 -16.89
N ILE A 153 -7.60 -16.76 -17.50
CA ILE A 153 -9.04 -17.12 -17.46
C ILE A 153 -9.46 -17.63 -18.83
N ILE A 154 -9.08 -18.87 -19.14
CA ILE A 154 -9.79 -19.75 -20.10
C ILE A 154 -9.87 -21.16 -19.51
#